data_AF-W4SF42-F1
#
_entry.id   AF-W4SF42-F1
#
_cell.length_a   1.000
_cell.length_b   1.000
_cell.length_c   1.000
_cell.angle_alpha   90.00
_cell.angle_beta   90.00
_cell.angle_gamma   90.00
#
_symmetry.space_group_name_H-M   'P 1'
#
loop_
_entity.id
_entity.type
_entity.pdbx_description
1 polymer ?
#
loop_
_entity_poly.entity_id
_entity_poly.type
_entity_poly.pdbx_seq_one_letter_code
_entity_poly.pdbx_strand_id
1 'polypeptide(L)'
;MTDGLDLCVGVAVGGEKPSENKGKARIFHVMPENRRAQWEIKSYIDGLRSQGYAAKAAIHGGDSSSRASVSKVDAIQATLGAMSVPVEFSRTGAGASNGNGPLGAVVEENGTVRFVTDLVK
;
A
#
# COMPACT_ATOMS: atom_id res chain seq x y z
N MET A 1 -6.77 -0.75 -8.58
CA MET A 1 -6.85 0.60 -7.97
C MET A 1 -7.86 0.55 -6.84
N THR A 2 -7.79 1.50 -5.90
CA THR A 2 -8.84 1.78 -4.92
C THR A 2 -9.04 3.28 -4.80
N ASP A 3 -10.20 3.73 -4.32
CA ASP A 3 -10.52 5.13 -4.06
C ASP A 3 -11.49 5.22 -2.86
N GLY A 4 -11.89 6.42 -2.45
CA GLY A 4 -12.84 6.62 -1.35
C GLY A 4 -12.31 6.04 -0.02
N LEU A 5 -11.06 6.34 0.28
CA LEU A 5 -10.36 5.86 1.47
C LEU A 5 -10.90 6.47 2.77
N ASP A 6 -11.15 7.78 2.88
CA ASP A 6 -11.70 8.44 4.07
C ASP A 6 -11.02 7.97 5.38
N LEU A 7 -11.72 7.13 6.16
CA LEU A 7 -11.21 6.48 7.37
C LEU A 7 -10.32 5.26 7.09
N CYS A 8 -10.56 4.57 5.99
CA CYS A 8 -9.79 3.43 5.52
C CYS A 8 -8.40 3.82 5.03
N VAL A 9 -7.51 2.83 5.01
CA VAL A 9 -6.13 2.97 4.57
C VAL A 9 -5.92 2.13 3.31
N GLY A 10 -5.47 2.77 2.24
CA GLY A 10 -5.01 2.10 1.04
C GLY A 10 -3.56 1.69 1.20
N VAL A 11 -3.24 0.42 0.91
CA VAL A 11 -1.86 -0.08 0.86
C VAL A 11 -1.62 -0.73 -0.49
N ALA A 12 -0.78 -0.11 -1.31
CA ALA A 12 -0.30 -0.71 -2.55
C ALA A 12 1.00 -1.45 -2.26
N VAL A 13 1.10 -2.71 -2.68
CA VAL A 13 2.31 -3.53 -2.59
C VAL A 13 2.71 -3.94 -4.00
N GLY A 14 3.93 -3.57 -4.39
CA GLY A 14 4.58 -3.96 -5.62
C GLY A 14 5.68 -4.98 -5.36
N GLY A 15 5.82 -5.95 -6.26
CA GLY A 15 6.97 -6.84 -6.35
C GLY A 15 7.60 -6.68 -7.71
N GLU A 16 8.89 -6.34 -7.74
CA GLU A 16 9.66 -6.11 -8.97
C GLU A 16 10.66 -7.25 -9.18
N LYS A 17 10.72 -7.77 -10.40
CA LYS A 17 11.76 -8.70 -10.84
C LYS A 17 12.26 -8.30 -12.25
N PRO A 18 12.99 -7.17 -12.35
CA PRO A 18 13.36 -6.60 -13.66
C PRO A 18 14.24 -7.51 -14.51
N SER A 19 15.04 -8.37 -13.87
CA SER A 19 15.87 -9.37 -14.58
C SER A 19 15.05 -10.37 -15.42
N GLU A 20 13.75 -10.50 -15.15
CA GLU A 20 12.82 -11.35 -15.91
C GLU A 20 11.71 -10.54 -16.60
N ASN A 21 11.76 -9.20 -16.58
CA ASN A 21 10.66 -8.33 -17.03
C ASN A 21 9.31 -8.70 -16.41
N LYS A 22 9.30 -9.08 -15.12
CA LYS A 22 8.08 -9.44 -14.38
C LYS A 22 7.87 -8.50 -13.21
N GLY A 23 6.64 -7.99 -13.11
CA GLY A 23 6.18 -7.27 -11.93
C GLY A 23 4.84 -7.81 -11.45
N LYS A 24 4.56 -7.59 -10.17
CA LYS A 24 3.28 -7.93 -9.54
C LYS A 24 2.85 -6.77 -8.68
N ALA A 25 1.56 -6.47 -8.66
CA ALA A 25 1.01 -5.48 -7.75
C ALA A 25 -0.30 -5.98 -7.12
N ARG A 26 -0.51 -5.64 -5.85
CA ARG A 26 -1.78 -5.82 -5.15
C ARG A 26 -2.08 -4.57 -4.33
N ILE A 27 -3.34 -4.19 -4.28
CA ILE A 27 -3.81 -3.05 -3.49
C ILE A 27 -4.79 -3.60 -2.45
N PHE A 28 -4.57 -3.21 -1.19
CA PHE A 28 -5.42 -3.53 -0.06
C PHE A 28 -6.16 -2.26 0.35
N HIS A 29 -7.50 -2.29 0.29
CA HIS A 29 -8.35 -1.28 0.89
C HIS A 29 -8.70 -1.74 2.31
N VAL A 30 -8.17 -1.07 3.33
CA VAL A 30 -8.19 -1.57 4.71
C VAL A 30 -9.08 -0.71 5.59
N MET A 31 -10.17 -1.30 6.07
CA MET A 31 -11.00 -0.68 7.12
C MET A 31 -10.23 -0.60 8.45
N PRO A 32 -10.39 0.48 9.24
CA PRO A 32 -9.71 0.66 10.53
C PRO A 32 -9.89 -0.51 11.50
N GLU A 33 -11.08 -1.10 11.52
CA GLU A 33 -11.49 -2.17 12.44
C GLU A 33 -10.89 -3.53 12.07
N ASN A 34 -10.35 -3.68 10.86
CA ASN A 34 -9.80 -4.95 10.41
C ASN A 34 -8.47 -5.25 11.12
N ARG A 35 -8.55 -5.98 12.23
CA ARG A 35 -7.40 -6.38 13.06
C ARG A 35 -6.40 -7.31 12.37
N ARG A 36 -6.73 -7.90 11.21
CA ARG A 36 -5.88 -8.88 10.53
C ARG A 36 -5.17 -8.32 9.29
N ALA A 37 -5.57 -7.15 8.80
CA ALA A 37 -5.08 -6.62 7.53
C ALA A 37 -3.55 -6.57 7.41
N GLN A 38 -2.84 -6.15 8.47
CA GLN A 38 -1.38 -6.10 8.45
C GLN A 38 -0.73 -7.50 8.29
N TRP A 39 -1.36 -8.56 8.78
CA TRP A 39 -0.87 -9.94 8.62
C TRP A 39 -1.10 -10.48 7.20
N GLU A 40 -2.21 -10.11 6.57
CA GLU A 40 -2.48 -10.43 5.17
C GLU A 40 -1.51 -9.71 4.22
N ILE A 41 -1.22 -8.43 4.50
CA ILE A 41 -0.21 -7.64 3.78
C ILE A 41 1.17 -8.29 3.94
N LYS A 42 1.55 -8.65 5.18
CA LYS A 42 2.79 -9.38 5.46
C LYS A 42 2.88 -10.68 4.67
N SER A 43 1.83 -11.50 4.72
CA SER A 43 1.80 -12.81 4.03
C SER A 43 1.99 -12.65 2.51
N TYR A 44 1.34 -11.65 1.90
CA TYR A 44 1.53 -11.37 0.48
C TYR A 44 2.97 -10.94 0.16
N ILE A 45 3.60 -10.10 0.98
CA ILE A 45 4.99 -9.67 0.80
C ILE A 45 5.97 -10.84 0.96
N ASP A 46 5.76 -11.70 1.96
CA ASP A 46 6.57 -12.91 2.13
C ASP A 46 6.44 -13.82 0.90
N GLY A 47 5.23 -13.97 0.35
CA GLY A 47 4.98 -14.70 -0.88
C GLY A 47 5.67 -14.10 -2.11
N LEU A 48 5.75 -12.78 -2.22
CA LEU A 48 6.52 -12.11 -3.29
C LEU A 48 8.02 -12.39 -3.15
N ARG A 49 8.55 -12.23 -1.94
CA ARG A 49 9.97 -12.46 -1.65
C ARG A 49 10.40 -13.91 -1.87
N SER A 50 9.57 -14.87 -1.50
CA SER A 50 9.86 -16.30 -1.75
C SER A 50 9.91 -16.65 -3.24
N GLN A 51 9.24 -15.87 -4.09
CA GLN A 51 9.30 -15.98 -5.55
C GLN A 51 10.46 -15.16 -6.17
N GLY A 52 11.27 -14.52 -5.35
CA GLY A 52 12.42 -13.72 -5.77
C GLY A 52 12.08 -12.31 -6.27
N TYR A 53 10.94 -11.74 -5.89
CA TYR A 53 10.61 -10.34 -6.18
C TYR A 53 11.17 -9.42 -5.08
N ALA A 54 11.68 -8.26 -5.49
CA ALA A 54 11.96 -7.15 -4.59
C ALA A 54 10.64 -6.42 -4.26
N ALA A 55 10.23 -6.44 -3.00
CA ALA A 55 8.98 -5.84 -2.57
C ALA A 55 9.15 -4.35 -2.22
N LYS A 56 8.17 -3.52 -2.58
CA LYS A 56 8.02 -2.11 -2.21
C LYS A 56 6.54 -1.79 -1.94
N ALA A 57 6.26 -0.71 -1.23
CA ALA A 57 4.89 -0.33 -0.89
C ALA A 57 4.62 1.18 -1.00
N ALA A 58 3.35 1.54 -1.02
CA ALA A 58 2.87 2.90 -0.84
C ALA A 58 1.58 2.91 -0.01
N ILE A 59 1.39 3.97 0.78
CA ILE A 59 0.26 4.10 1.69
C ILE A 59 -0.49 5.41 1.38
N HIS A 60 -1.81 5.34 1.32
CA HIS A 60 -2.67 6.52 1.15
C HIS A 60 -3.96 6.40 1.99
N GLY A 61 -4.67 7.51 2.18
CA GLY A 61 -5.93 7.56 2.94
C GLY A 61 -5.76 7.72 4.44
N GLY A 62 -6.78 7.34 5.19
CA GLY A 62 -6.83 7.49 6.63
C GLY A 62 -7.08 8.93 7.08
N ASP A 63 -7.69 9.03 8.26
CA ASP A 63 -8.12 10.26 8.89
C ASP A 63 -7.41 10.45 10.24
N SER A 64 -6.71 11.57 10.39
CA SER A 64 -5.98 11.92 11.62
C SER A 64 -6.91 12.28 12.79
N SER A 65 -8.18 12.60 12.51
CA SER A 65 -9.20 12.83 13.54
C SER A 65 -9.77 11.51 14.11
N SER A 66 -9.57 10.38 13.43
CA SER A 66 -10.06 9.07 13.85
C SER A 66 -8.96 8.23 14.50
N ARG A 67 -9.11 7.95 15.80
CA ARG A 67 -8.17 7.10 16.55
C ARG A 67 -8.01 5.70 15.93
N ALA A 68 -9.11 5.13 15.42
CA ALA A 68 -9.07 3.82 14.78
C ALA A 68 -8.25 3.86 13.49
N SER A 69 -8.44 4.90 12.68
CA SER A 69 -7.68 5.12 11.45
C SER A 69 -6.19 5.29 11.74
N VAL A 70 -5.83 6.19 12.67
CA VAL A 70 -4.43 6.41 13.08
C VAL A 70 -3.80 5.10 13.54
N SER A 71 -4.47 4.36 14.43
CA SER A 71 -3.97 3.06 14.91
C SER A 71 -3.78 2.05 13.78
N LYS A 72 -4.61 2.08 12.73
CA LYS A 72 -4.47 1.21 11.57
C LYS A 72 -3.26 1.59 10.72
N VAL A 73 -3.05 2.88 10.45
CA VAL A 73 -1.87 3.39 9.74
C VAL A 73 -0.60 2.98 10.46
N ASP A 74 -0.51 3.22 11.77
CA ASP A 74 0.65 2.88 12.59
C ASP A 74 0.96 1.38 12.56
N ALA A 75 -0.07 0.53 12.68
CA ALA A 75 0.10 -0.92 12.64
C ALA A 75 0.63 -1.42 11.28
N ILE A 76 0.17 -0.82 10.18
CA ILE A 76 0.65 -1.14 8.83
C ILE A 76 2.09 -0.67 8.66
N GLN A 77 2.41 0.57 9.04
CA GLN A 77 3.76 1.12 8.95
C GLN A 77 4.76 0.33 9.79
N ALA A 78 4.41 -0.02 11.03
CA ALA A 78 5.23 -0.86 11.89
C ALA A 78 5.49 -2.23 11.27
N THR A 79 4.47 -2.84 10.63
CA THR A 79 4.62 -4.13 9.95
C THR A 79 5.56 -4.04 8.76
N LEU A 80 5.39 -3.04 7.89
CA LEU A 80 6.28 -2.83 6.74
C LEU A 80 7.72 -2.51 7.17
N GLY A 81 7.88 -1.70 8.22
CA GLY A 81 9.17 -1.37 8.82
C GLY A 81 9.87 -2.60 9.40
N ALA A 82 9.15 -3.45 10.15
CA ALA A 82 9.69 -4.70 10.69
C ALA A 82 10.11 -5.69 9.59
N MET A 83 9.50 -5.61 8.40
CA MET A 83 9.87 -6.39 7.24
C MET A 83 10.97 -5.73 6.38
N SER A 84 11.43 -4.53 6.73
CA SER A 84 12.34 -3.71 5.91
C SER A 84 11.83 -3.54 4.48
N VAL A 85 10.53 -3.28 4.31
CA VAL A 85 9.91 -3.00 3.01
C VAL A 85 10.01 -1.50 2.74
N PRO A 86 10.65 -1.07 1.64
CA PRO A 86 10.70 0.35 1.29
C PRO A 86 9.29 0.87 0.99
N VAL A 87 8.93 1.96 1.65
CA VAL A 87 7.69 2.70 1.43
C VAL A 87 8.02 3.92 0.57
N GLU A 88 7.57 3.92 -0.69
CA GLU A 88 7.87 4.99 -1.66
C GLU A 88 7.22 6.31 -1.26
N PHE A 89 5.98 6.25 -0.78
CA PHE A 89 5.31 7.36 -0.12
C PHE A 89 4.28 6.87 0.89
N SER A 90 4.02 7.71 1.88
CA SER A 90 2.93 7.55 2.85
C SER A 90 2.19 8.87 2.94
N ARG A 91 1.02 8.96 2.30
CA ARG A 91 0.17 10.16 2.28
C ARG A 91 -1.07 9.88 3.12
N THR A 92 -0.94 10.00 4.44
CA THR A 92 -1.99 9.60 5.39
C THR A 92 -2.51 10.75 6.24
N GLY A 93 -3.73 10.60 6.75
CA GLY A 93 -4.27 11.49 7.79
C GLY A 93 -5.05 12.70 7.29
N ALA A 94 -5.25 12.83 5.97
CA ALA A 94 -6.02 13.92 5.37
C ALA A 94 -7.55 13.77 5.58
N GLY A 95 -8.02 12.56 5.91
CA GLY A 95 -9.45 12.25 6.03
C GLY A 95 -10.23 12.53 4.74
N ALA A 96 -11.54 12.75 4.90
CA ALA A 96 -12.44 13.06 3.78
C ALA A 96 -12.15 14.42 3.11
N SER A 97 -11.46 15.32 3.82
CA SER A 97 -11.41 16.73 3.49
C SER A 97 -10.32 17.14 2.51
N ASN A 98 -9.25 16.35 2.32
CA ASN A 98 -8.08 16.76 1.52
C ASN A 98 -7.18 15.60 1.04
N GLY A 99 -7.75 14.46 0.68
CA GLY A 99 -6.91 13.33 0.25
C GLY A 99 -7.63 12.00 0.12
N ASN A 100 -8.94 12.05 -0.14
CA ASN A 100 -9.76 10.90 -0.48
C ASN A 100 -9.50 10.43 -1.93
N GLY A 101 -8.25 10.57 -2.38
CA GLY A 101 -7.84 10.33 -3.75
C GLY A 101 -7.49 8.86 -3.99
N PRO A 102 -7.42 8.46 -5.27
CA PRO A 102 -7.19 7.07 -5.61
C PRO A 102 -5.80 6.63 -5.17
N LEU A 103 -5.66 5.34 -4.87
CA LEU A 103 -4.38 4.66 -4.80
C LEU A 103 -4.35 3.55 -5.86
N GLY A 104 -3.36 3.64 -6.74
CA GLY A 104 -3.14 2.72 -7.83
C GLY A 104 -1.72 2.17 -7.84
N ALA A 105 -1.54 1.13 -8.65
CA ALA A 105 -0.24 0.57 -9.00
C ALA A 105 -0.30 0.16 -10.47
N VAL A 106 0.76 0.48 -11.21
CA VAL A 106 0.96 0.10 -12.61
C VAL A 106 2.16 -0.84 -12.65
N VAL A 107 1.99 -2.00 -13.27
CA VAL A 107 3.10 -2.90 -13.60
C VAL A 107 3.56 -2.53 -15.00
N GLU A 108 4.78 -2.02 -15.11
CA GLU A 108 5.37 -1.60 -16.38
C GLU A 108 5.93 -2.81 -17.13
N GLU A 109 6.12 -2.68 -18.45
CA GLU A 109 6.58 -3.79 -19.32
C GLU A 109 7.97 -4.33 -18.95
N ASN A 110 8.82 -3.49 -18.34
CA ASN A 110 10.14 -3.89 -17.85
C ASN A 110 10.11 -4.56 -16.46
N GLY A 111 8.93 -4.89 -15.94
CA GLY A 111 8.73 -5.55 -14.65
C GLY A 111 8.85 -4.65 -13.42
N THR A 112 9.01 -3.34 -13.61
CA THR A 112 8.94 -2.36 -12.51
C THR A 112 7.50 -2.05 -12.11
N VAL A 113 7.31 -1.53 -10.90
CA VAL A 113 6.00 -1.14 -10.37
C VAL A 113 6.02 0.32 -9.96
N ARG A 114 5.09 1.08 -10.54
CA ARG A 114 4.87 2.50 -10.22
C ARG A 114 3.56 2.68 -9.47
N PHE A 115 3.63 3.36 -8.32
CA PHE A 115 2.45 3.72 -7.56
C PHE A 115 1.90 5.08 -8.04
N VAL A 116 0.58 5.22 -8.03
CA VAL A 116 -0.09 6.44 -8.50
C VAL A 116 -1.16 6.87 -7.52
N THR A 117 -1.30 8.18 -7.36
CA THR A 117 -2.39 8.81 -6.61
C THR A 117 -3.39 9.57 -7.47
N ASP A 118 -3.16 9.57 -8.79
CA ASP A 118 -3.90 10.36 -9.75
C ASP A 118 -4.20 9.49 -10.98
N LEU A 119 -5.44 9.60 -11.48
CA LEU A 119 -5.97 8.78 -12.58
C LEU A 119 -5.67 9.37 -13.97
N VAL A 120 -5.37 10.66 -14.06
CA VAL A 120 -5.10 11.37 -15.31
C VAL A 120 -3.78 12.12 -15.15
N LYS A 121 -2.87 11.97 -16.12
CA LYS A 121 -1.67 12.81 -16.24
C LYS A 121 -2.00 14.05 -17.07
#